data_AF-A0A5C6W1F4-F1
#
_entry.id   AF-A0A5C6W1F4-F1
#
_cell.length_a   1.000
_cell.length_b   1.000
_cell.length_c   1.000
_cell.angle_alpha   90.00
_cell.angle_beta   90.00
_cell.angle_gamma   90.00
#
_symmetry.space_group_name_H-M   'P 1'
#
loop_
_entity.id
_entity.type
_entity.pdbx_description
1 polymer ?
#
loop_
_entity_poly.entity_id
_entity_poly.type
_entity_poly.pdbx_seq_one_letter_code
_entity_poly.pdbx_strand_id
1 'polypeptide(L)'
;MTTSTLPHFVIKNNYQKSSGHYSDFLTHEVLRDICFRITGVEDFIVDFVDEVNVGKLALLEYQNTSSYVLIPDLEVDGRNAYFQSFPTSLVSYYANPSTNKNIYFYFLPFTGNNDTNYYRFLYRLMATAGVQFLNTTDYLQNEISPFTTVEDIIAGREINRNRNKSNKSTYITKNTDNVVEIFGKTYGANKKETTLLCLALSNLLNDQAKLYIICEQDLTNLPAPDLAVIVALGKIEVIQTTLTMERRELEENNDLRSPHFIYNLLDKLGPKKCALCECDIPQLIQGAHIWPVASIKQEHQLTLEEKLDHTTNRDNGIWLCANHHKLFDEDLLIIETSGEIKFSDKIAESSLTYLTNTTSKLVLEPAIGNEQVEFYISKRYS
;
A
#
# COMPACT_ATOMS: atom_id res chain seq x y z
N MET A 1 -39.16 -9.90 -11.45
CA MET A 1 -38.82 -8.70 -10.68
C MET A 1 -39.50 -7.53 -11.38
N THR A 2 -40.46 -6.89 -10.71
CA THR A 2 -41.10 -5.68 -11.21
C THR A 2 -40.07 -4.57 -11.29
N THR A 3 -39.75 -4.11 -12.49
CA THR A 3 -38.92 -2.92 -12.72
C THR A 3 -39.59 -1.73 -12.03
N SER A 4 -39.00 -1.22 -10.95
CA SER A 4 -39.47 0.02 -10.33
C SER A 4 -39.40 1.13 -11.38
N THR A 5 -40.53 1.78 -11.65
CA THR A 5 -40.61 2.90 -12.60
C THR A 5 -40.05 4.19 -12.01
N LEU A 6 -39.93 4.26 -10.68
CA LEU A 6 -39.38 5.41 -9.96
C LEU A 6 -38.06 5.01 -9.27
N PRO A 7 -37.04 5.87 -9.27
CA PRO A 7 -35.84 5.66 -8.47
C PRO A 7 -36.19 5.44 -6.99
N HIS A 8 -35.56 4.46 -6.36
CA HIS A 8 -35.83 4.08 -4.97
C HIS A 8 -34.55 4.04 -4.14
N PHE A 9 -34.44 4.93 -3.16
CA PHE A 9 -33.38 4.90 -2.17
C PHE A 9 -33.71 3.96 -1.02
N VAL A 10 -32.75 3.12 -0.65
CA VAL A 10 -32.74 2.34 0.59
C VAL A 10 -31.51 2.74 1.38
N ILE A 11 -31.73 3.31 2.57
CA ILE A 11 -30.67 3.88 3.40
C ILE A 11 -30.80 3.29 4.81
N LYS A 12 -29.75 2.59 5.26
CA LYS A 12 -29.66 2.18 6.67
C LYS A 12 -29.48 3.45 7.50
N ASN A 13 -30.35 3.67 8.47
CA ASN A 13 -30.51 4.98 9.08
C ASN A 13 -29.57 5.22 10.25
N ASN A 14 -29.03 4.18 10.91
CA ASN A 14 -28.31 4.35 12.17
C ASN A 14 -26.80 4.48 11.97
N TYR A 15 -26.16 5.36 12.74
CA TYR A 15 -24.72 5.45 12.83
C TYR A 15 -24.11 4.29 13.62
N GLN A 16 -22.84 3.96 13.33
CA GLN A 16 -22.15 2.86 14.01
C GLN A 16 -21.66 3.23 15.42
N LYS A 17 -21.36 4.51 15.67
CA LYS A 17 -20.71 4.99 16.91
C LYS A 17 -21.46 6.14 17.59
N SER A 18 -22.66 6.49 17.12
CA SER A 18 -23.50 7.53 17.71
C SER A 18 -24.97 7.16 17.57
N SER A 19 -25.83 7.84 18.33
CA SER A 19 -27.28 7.73 18.25
C SER A 19 -27.89 8.60 17.14
N GLY A 20 -27.08 9.17 16.26
CA GLY A 20 -27.57 10.00 15.15
C GLY A 20 -28.14 9.17 14.02
N HIS A 21 -28.86 9.83 13.11
CA HIS A 21 -29.48 9.20 11.95
C HIS A 21 -29.07 9.83 10.62
N TYR A 22 -29.02 9.04 9.54
CA TYR A 22 -28.76 9.55 8.19
C TYR A 22 -29.89 10.48 7.71
N SER A 23 -31.11 10.22 8.14
CA SER A 23 -32.28 11.08 7.90
C SER A 23 -32.13 12.51 8.43
N ASP A 24 -31.21 12.75 9.37
CA ASP A 24 -31.03 14.07 9.97
C ASP A 24 -30.36 15.08 9.01
N PHE A 25 -29.63 14.61 8.00
CA PHE A 25 -28.90 15.48 7.06
C PHE A 25 -29.03 15.06 5.59
N LEU A 26 -29.43 13.82 5.28
CA LEU A 26 -29.83 13.44 3.91
C LEU A 26 -31.24 13.95 3.63
N THR A 27 -31.36 15.28 3.49
CA THR A 27 -32.62 15.95 3.21
C THR A 27 -33.17 15.56 1.83
N HIS A 28 -34.45 15.84 1.60
CA HIS A 28 -35.06 15.64 0.29
C HIS A 28 -34.29 16.36 -0.84
N GLU A 29 -33.74 17.55 -0.58
CA GLU A 29 -32.96 18.30 -1.57
C GLU A 29 -31.65 17.59 -1.92
N VAL A 30 -30.93 17.06 -0.92
CA VAL A 30 -29.70 16.29 -1.13
C VAL A 30 -29.99 15.03 -1.94
N LEU A 31 -31.01 14.27 -1.54
CA LEU A 31 -31.38 13.04 -2.25
C LEU A 31 -31.90 13.31 -3.66
N ARG A 32 -32.63 14.43 -3.87
CA ARG A 32 -33.06 14.88 -5.20
C ARG A 32 -31.86 15.18 -6.10
N ASP A 33 -30.86 15.90 -5.61
CA ASP A 33 -29.65 16.21 -6.39
C ASP A 33 -28.88 14.94 -6.76
N ILE A 34 -28.67 14.04 -5.79
CA ILE A 34 -28.05 12.72 -6.04
C ILE A 34 -28.84 11.94 -7.09
N CYS A 35 -30.16 11.86 -6.94
CA CYS A 35 -31.04 11.13 -7.85
C CYS A 35 -30.97 11.70 -9.26
N PHE A 36 -31.06 13.01 -9.40
CA PHE A 36 -31.01 13.70 -10.69
C PHE A 36 -29.65 13.49 -11.37
N ARG A 37 -28.53 13.57 -10.64
CA ARG A 37 -27.19 13.35 -11.21
C ARG A 37 -26.96 11.92 -11.68
N ILE A 38 -27.54 10.92 -11.01
CA ILE A 38 -27.38 9.50 -11.36
C ILE A 38 -28.37 9.08 -12.46
N THR A 39 -29.62 9.56 -12.41
CA THR A 39 -30.74 9.01 -13.21
C THR A 39 -31.36 10.00 -14.18
N GLY A 40 -31.12 11.30 -14.01
CA GLY A 40 -31.83 12.38 -14.73
C GLY A 40 -33.26 12.63 -14.24
N VAL A 41 -33.72 11.92 -13.19
CA VAL A 41 -35.07 12.02 -12.63
C VAL A 41 -35.01 12.66 -11.25
N GLU A 42 -35.96 13.56 -10.97
CA GLU A 42 -36.02 14.28 -9.69
C GLU A 42 -36.97 13.64 -8.67
N ASP A 43 -37.98 12.90 -9.15
CA ASP A 43 -38.93 12.19 -8.31
C ASP A 43 -38.35 10.84 -7.87
N PHE A 44 -38.42 10.53 -6.58
CA PHE A 44 -37.92 9.28 -6.00
C PHE A 44 -38.73 8.88 -4.77
N ILE A 45 -38.58 7.62 -4.36
CA ILE A 45 -39.00 7.12 -3.05
C ILE A 45 -37.76 6.89 -2.20
N VAL A 46 -37.86 7.08 -0.90
CA VAL A 46 -36.78 6.80 0.06
C VAL A 46 -37.30 6.02 1.25
N ASP A 47 -36.62 4.91 1.57
CA ASP A 47 -36.82 4.14 2.80
C ASP A 47 -35.58 4.27 3.70
N PHE A 48 -35.80 4.81 4.90
CA PHE A 48 -34.84 4.77 5.98
C PHE A 48 -35.09 3.51 6.82
N VAL A 49 -34.18 2.55 6.73
CA VAL A 49 -34.26 1.26 7.43
C VAL A 49 -33.58 1.38 8.80
N ASP A 50 -34.23 0.90 9.85
CA ASP A 50 -33.70 0.92 11.23
C ASP A 50 -32.57 -0.12 11.44
N GLU A 51 -31.44 0.13 10.77
CA GLU A 51 -30.24 -0.69 10.81
C GLU A 51 -28.99 0.19 10.81
N VAL A 52 -27.88 -0.36 11.30
CA VAL A 52 -26.57 0.32 11.28
C VAL A 52 -26.02 0.36 9.85
N ASN A 53 -25.65 1.55 9.39
CA ASN A 53 -25.08 1.77 8.07
C ASN A 53 -23.57 1.51 8.04
N VAL A 54 -23.20 0.24 7.93
CA VAL A 54 -21.80 -0.16 7.77
C VAL A 54 -21.34 0.21 6.35
N GLY A 55 -20.42 1.18 6.25
CA GLY A 55 -19.91 1.68 4.98
C GLY A 55 -20.57 2.97 4.49
N LYS A 56 -21.54 3.54 5.24
CA LYS A 56 -22.12 4.86 4.95
C LYS A 56 -22.66 4.98 3.52
N LEU A 57 -23.53 4.06 3.16
CA LEU A 57 -24.08 3.92 1.82
C LEU A 57 -25.55 4.34 1.77
N ALA A 58 -25.92 5.03 0.69
CA ALA A 58 -27.29 5.06 0.20
C ALA A 58 -27.35 4.20 -1.06
N LEU A 59 -28.25 3.21 -1.10
CA LEU A 59 -28.45 2.37 -2.27
C LEU A 59 -29.61 2.93 -3.08
N LEU A 60 -29.37 3.27 -4.35
CA LEU A 60 -30.39 3.74 -5.28
C LEU A 60 -30.66 2.66 -6.34
N GLU A 61 -31.86 2.11 -6.34
CA GLU A 61 -32.32 1.13 -7.33
C GLU A 61 -33.16 1.83 -8.41
N TYR A 62 -32.73 1.71 -9.66
CA TYR A 62 -33.47 2.27 -10.80
C TYR A 62 -33.19 1.50 -12.09
N GLN A 63 -34.24 1.13 -12.84
CA GLN A 63 -34.13 0.42 -14.12
C GLN A 63 -33.19 -0.81 -14.05
N ASN A 64 -33.35 -1.65 -13.03
CA ASN A 64 -32.52 -2.84 -12.74
C ASN A 64 -31.03 -2.52 -12.50
N THR A 65 -30.68 -1.27 -12.17
CA THR A 65 -29.33 -0.82 -11.87
C THR A 65 -29.23 -0.46 -10.39
N SER A 66 -28.27 -1.07 -9.69
CA SER A 66 -27.95 -0.77 -8.30
C SER A 66 -26.86 0.29 -8.21
N SER A 67 -27.18 1.47 -7.72
CA SER A 67 -26.23 2.59 -7.56
C SER A 67 -25.85 2.77 -6.10
N TYR A 68 -24.60 2.47 -5.77
CA TYR A 68 -24.03 2.61 -4.43
C TYR A 68 -23.50 4.02 -4.25
N VAL A 69 -24.14 4.84 -3.42
CA VAL A 69 -23.72 6.21 -3.17
C VAL A 69 -23.02 6.30 -1.81
N LEU A 70 -21.71 6.59 -1.82
CA LEU A 70 -20.89 6.77 -0.64
C LEU A 70 -21.16 8.15 -0.05
N ILE A 71 -21.52 8.16 1.24
CA ILE A 71 -21.84 9.34 2.02
C ILE A 71 -20.71 9.57 3.05
N PRO A 72 -19.89 10.62 2.91
CA PRO A 72 -18.82 10.92 3.85
C PRO A 72 -19.34 11.50 5.18
N ASP A 73 -18.46 11.56 6.19
CA ASP A 73 -18.77 12.30 7.43
C ASP A 73 -18.86 13.81 7.17
N LEU A 74 -19.65 14.50 7.98
CA LEU A 74 -19.77 15.97 7.98
C LEU A 74 -18.57 16.67 8.65
N GLU A 75 -17.76 15.92 9.41
CA GLU A 75 -16.56 16.41 10.07
C GLU A 75 -15.34 15.72 9.49
N VAL A 76 -14.36 16.51 9.07
CA VAL A 76 -13.06 16.02 8.62
C VAL A 76 -12.08 16.07 9.79
N ASP A 77 -12.42 15.35 10.88
CA ASP A 77 -11.61 15.33 12.10
C ASP A 77 -10.66 14.13 12.12
N GLY A 78 -9.38 14.38 11.88
CA GLY A 78 -8.33 13.36 11.78
C GLY A 78 -8.28 12.65 10.41
N ARG A 79 -7.05 12.52 9.86
CA ARG A 79 -6.79 11.99 8.51
C ARG A 79 -7.46 10.66 8.20
N ASN A 80 -7.51 9.77 9.20
CA ASN A 80 -7.97 8.40 9.00
C ASN A 80 -9.47 8.24 9.20
N ALA A 81 -10.11 9.00 10.10
CA ALA A 81 -11.50 8.78 10.50
C ALA A 81 -12.48 8.98 9.34
N TYR A 82 -12.33 10.11 8.62
CA TYR A 82 -13.12 10.45 7.44
C TYR A 82 -13.09 9.35 6.36
N PHE A 83 -11.97 8.63 6.25
CA PHE A 83 -11.72 7.69 5.16
C PHE A 83 -12.04 6.22 5.49
N GLN A 84 -12.13 5.83 6.77
CA GLN A 84 -12.20 4.41 7.16
C GLN A 84 -13.41 3.67 6.56
N SER A 85 -14.50 4.38 6.27
CA SER A 85 -15.70 3.79 5.70
C SER A 85 -15.56 3.43 4.22
N PHE A 86 -14.83 4.19 3.42
CA PHE A 86 -14.88 4.03 1.95
C PHE A 86 -14.36 2.69 1.44
N PRO A 87 -13.25 2.12 1.97
CA PRO A 87 -12.83 0.79 1.57
C PRO A 87 -13.88 -0.27 1.94
N THR A 88 -14.63 -0.06 3.02
CA THR A 88 -15.74 -0.96 3.40
C THR A 88 -16.89 -0.88 2.40
N SER A 89 -17.26 0.33 1.96
CA SER A 89 -18.29 0.52 0.92
C SER A 89 -17.89 -0.11 -0.40
N LEU A 90 -16.63 0.05 -0.81
CA LEU A 90 -16.08 -0.56 -2.01
C LEU A 90 -16.08 -2.09 -1.92
N VAL A 91 -15.72 -2.65 -0.77
CA VAL A 91 -15.81 -4.10 -0.53
C VAL A 91 -17.26 -4.57 -0.68
N SER A 92 -18.24 -3.86 -0.12
CA SER A 92 -19.66 -4.20 -0.31
C SER A 92 -20.09 -4.12 -1.78
N TYR A 93 -19.62 -3.11 -2.52
CA TYR A 93 -19.87 -2.97 -3.95
C TYR A 93 -19.30 -4.15 -4.72
N TYR A 94 -18.02 -4.48 -4.55
CA TYR A 94 -17.38 -5.57 -5.27
C TYR A 94 -17.89 -6.95 -4.86
N ALA A 95 -18.32 -7.14 -3.62
CA ALA A 95 -18.90 -8.39 -3.14
C ALA A 95 -20.28 -8.70 -3.75
N ASN A 96 -21.02 -7.69 -4.24
CA ASN A 96 -22.26 -7.92 -4.96
C ASN A 96 -21.96 -8.54 -6.34
N PRO A 97 -22.48 -9.74 -6.69
CA PRO A 97 -22.20 -10.35 -7.99
C PRO A 97 -22.93 -9.69 -9.18
N SER A 98 -23.85 -8.76 -8.93
CA SER A 98 -24.55 -8.03 -9.99
C SER A 98 -23.57 -7.31 -10.91
N THR A 99 -23.78 -7.43 -12.22
CA THR A 99 -23.01 -6.72 -13.24
C THR A 99 -23.59 -5.34 -13.54
N ASN A 100 -24.88 -5.12 -13.27
CA ASN A 100 -25.54 -3.84 -13.50
C ASN A 100 -25.56 -3.01 -12.21
N LYS A 101 -24.38 -2.54 -11.82
CA LYS A 101 -24.17 -1.74 -10.62
C LYS A 101 -23.15 -0.64 -10.88
N ASN A 102 -23.30 0.46 -10.17
CA ASN A 102 -22.37 1.58 -10.19
C ASN A 102 -22.04 2.01 -8.77
N ILE A 103 -20.90 2.69 -8.61
CA ILE A 103 -20.48 3.24 -7.32
C ILE A 103 -20.11 4.71 -7.48
N TYR A 104 -20.71 5.53 -6.63
CA TYR A 104 -20.64 6.98 -6.66
C TYR A 104 -20.15 7.53 -5.33
N PHE A 105 -19.54 8.71 -5.37
CA PHE A 105 -19.21 9.50 -4.21
C PHE A 105 -19.89 10.86 -4.28
N TYR A 106 -20.55 11.24 -3.19
CA TYR A 106 -21.23 12.53 -3.07
C TYR A 106 -20.68 13.31 -1.89
N PHE A 107 -20.11 14.49 -2.15
CA PHE A 107 -19.66 15.39 -1.10
C PHE A 107 -20.85 16.06 -0.42
N LEU A 108 -20.79 16.15 0.91
CA LEU A 108 -21.72 16.92 1.72
C LEU A 108 -21.02 18.17 2.29
N PRO A 109 -21.76 19.22 2.68
CA PRO A 109 -21.19 20.32 3.44
C PRO A 109 -20.45 19.78 4.68
N PHE A 110 -19.17 20.13 4.81
CA PHE A 110 -18.31 19.60 5.86
C PHE A 110 -17.55 20.69 6.61
N THR A 111 -17.05 20.36 7.79
CA THR A 111 -16.09 21.17 8.54
C THR A 111 -14.68 20.57 8.47
N GLY A 112 -13.65 21.42 8.43
CA GLY A 112 -12.25 20.99 8.32
C GLY A 112 -11.68 21.12 6.90
N ASN A 113 -10.66 20.34 6.57
CA ASN A 113 -9.97 20.39 5.28
C ASN A 113 -9.84 18.99 4.66
N ASN A 114 -10.66 18.70 3.66
CA ASN A 114 -10.62 17.46 2.88
C ASN A 114 -9.79 17.56 1.58
N ASP A 115 -9.12 18.70 1.33
CA ASP A 115 -8.37 18.97 0.11
C ASP A 115 -6.85 19.00 0.35
N THR A 116 -6.35 17.97 1.03
CA THR A 116 -4.90 17.80 1.24
C THR A 116 -4.31 16.82 0.23
N ASN A 117 -2.99 16.82 0.05
CA ASN A 117 -2.31 15.84 -0.82
C ASN A 117 -2.64 14.38 -0.45
N TYR A 118 -2.87 14.11 0.83
CA TYR A 118 -3.27 12.78 1.30
C TYR A 118 -4.70 12.44 0.85
N TYR A 119 -5.67 13.32 1.08
CA TYR A 119 -7.04 13.09 0.62
C TYR A 119 -7.13 13.02 -0.90
N ARG A 120 -6.41 13.91 -1.62
CA ARG A 120 -6.30 13.84 -3.08
C ARG A 120 -5.76 12.48 -3.54
N PHE A 121 -4.70 11.97 -2.92
CA PHE A 121 -4.18 10.64 -3.24
C PHE A 121 -5.25 9.55 -3.06
N LEU A 122 -5.99 9.58 -1.95
CA LEU A 122 -7.04 8.60 -1.69
C LEU A 122 -8.24 8.73 -2.63
N TYR A 123 -8.66 9.94 -2.96
CA TYR A 123 -9.72 10.18 -3.95
C TYR A 123 -9.34 9.65 -5.32
N ARG A 124 -8.07 9.83 -5.73
CA ARG A 124 -7.55 9.23 -6.97
C ARG A 124 -7.55 7.70 -6.89
N LEU A 125 -7.22 7.10 -5.75
CA LEU A 125 -7.36 5.65 -5.57
C LEU A 125 -8.82 5.19 -5.69
N MET A 126 -9.77 5.93 -5.11
CA MET A 126 -11.20 5.63 -5.26
C MET A 126 -11.64 5.72 -6.72
N ALA A 127 -11.25 6.78 -7.44
CA ALA A 127 -11.52 6.91 -8.87
C ALA A 127 -10.93 5.74 -9.67
N THR A 128 -9.70 5.33 -9.35
CA THR A 128 -9.02 4.18 -9.95
C THR A 128 -9.73 2.86 -9.63
N ALA A 129 -10.33 2.75 -8.44
CA ALA A 129 -11.17 1.64 -8.03
C ALA A 129 -12.59 1.68 -8.66
N GLY A 130 -12.87 2.63 -9.56
CA GLY A 130 -14.13 2.73 -10.29
C GLY A 130 -15.19 3.66 -9.68
N VAL A 131 -14.84 4.42 -8.63
CA VAL A 131 -15.76 5.39 -8.01
C VAL A 131 -15.92 6.62 -8.88
N GLN A 132 -17.18 6.96 -9.18
CA GLN A 132 -17.53 8.19 -9.91
C GLN A 132 -17.92 9.29 -8.92
N PHE A 133 -17.33 10.47 -9.04
CA PHE A 133 -17.65 11.59 -8.13
C PHE A 133 -18.72 12.48 -8.74
N LEU A 134 -19.79 12.76 -7.99
CA LEU A 134 -20.99 13.42 -8.53
C LEU A 134 -20.93 14.95 -8.52
N ASN A 135 -20.23 15.56 -7.56
CA ASN A 135 -20.30 16.99 -7.27
C ASN A 135 -18.93 17.59 -6.84
N THR A 136 -17.83 17.15 -7.46
CA THR A 136 -16.47 17.62 -7.13
C THR A 136 -16.27 19.11 -7.29
N THR A 137 -16.85 19.71 -8.33
CA THR A 137 -16.71 21.14 -8.66
C THR A 137 -17.17 22.06 -7.55
N ASP A 138 -18.05 21.56 -6.69
CA ASP A 138 -18.67 22.36 -5.63
C ASP A 138 -17.77 22.41 -4.38
N TYR A 139 -16.77 21.51 -4.28
CA TYR A 139 -15.97 21.31 -3.07
C TYR A 139 -14.46 21.33 -3.29
N LEU A 140 -13.98 21.03 -4.49
CA LEU A 140 -12.55 20.91 -4.79
C LEU A 140 -12.14 21.88 -5.89
N GLN A 141 -10.95 22.48 -5.76
CA GLN A 141 -10.42 23.41 -6.76
C GLN A 141 -10.03 22.74 -8.08
N ASN A 142 -9.64 21.47 -8.02
CA ASN A 142 -9.17 20.71 -9.18
C ASN A 142 -9.88 19.36 -9.20
N GLU A 143 -10.22 18.91 -10.40
CA GLU A 143 -10.85 17.61 -10.63
C GLU A 143 -10.02 16.44 -10.08
N ILE A 144 -10.72 15.36 -9.75
CA ILE A 144 -10.10 14.11 -9.34
C ILE A 144 -9.93 13.25 -10.59
N SER A 145 -8.69 13.01 -11.00
CA SER A 145 -8.37 12.08 -12.09
C SER A 145 -7.82 10.77 -11.53
N PRO A 146 -8.27 9.60 -12.05
CA PRO A 146 -7.72 8.31 -11.63
C PRO A 146 -6.21 8.22 -11.88
N PHE A 147 -5.56 7.25 -11.24
CA PHE A 147 -4.22 6.84 -11.63
C PHE A 147 -4.31 6.06 -12.95
N THR A 148 -3.30 6.22 -13.80
CA THR A 148 -3.26 5.55 -15.11
C THR A 148 -2.28 4.39 -15.14
N THR A 149 -1.28 4.40 -14.24
CA THR A 149 -0.27 3.36 -14.13
C THR A 149 0.01 3.00 -12.66
N VAL A 150 0.59 1.82 -12.43
CA VAL A 150 1.04 1.41 -11.10
C VAL A 150 2.16 2.32 -10.61
N GLU A 151 3.03 2.77 -11.51
CA GLU A 151 4.10 3.72 -11.25
C GLU A 151 3.56 5.05 -10.70
N ASP A 152 2.45 5.55 -11.23
CA ASP A 152 1.82 6.77 -10.72
C ASP A 152 1.34 6.62 -9.26
N ILE A 153 0.83 5.44 -8.91
CA ILE A 153 0.43 5.11 -7.53
C ILE A 153 1.67 5.07 -6.63
N ILE A 154 2.75 4.40 -7.06
CA ILE A 154 4.01 4.33 -6.31
C ILE A 154 4.55 5.75 -6.06
N ALA A 155 4.68 6.57 -7.11
CA ALA A 155 5.18 7.95 -6.98
C ALA A 155 4.27 8.82 -6.08
N GLY A 156 2.95 8.72 -6.25
CA GLY A 156 1.98 9.42 -5.40
C GLY A 156 2.05 9.00 -3.93
N ARG A 157 2.36 7.72 -3.66
CA ARG A 157 2.54 7.19 -2.32
C ARG A 157 3.80 7.75 -1.65
N GLU A 158 4.91 7.79 -2.37
CA GLU A 158 6.19 8.30 -1.87
C GLU A 158 6.11 9.79 -1.46
N ILE A 159 5.41 10.62 -2.25
CA ILE A 159 5.17 12.04 -1.93
C ILE A 159 4.44 12.19 -0.58
N ASN A 160 3.47 11.32 -0.30
CA ASN A 160 2.72 11.34 0.95
C ASN A 160 3.55 10.83 2.14
N ARG A 161 4.44 9.85 1.94
CA ARG A 161 5.28 9.28 3.00
C ARG A 161 6.37 10.24 3.47
N ASN A 162 7.02 10.97 2.55
CA ASN A 162 8.11 11.89 2.88
C ASN A 162 7.72 12.99 3.89
N ARG A 163 6.42 13.30 4.01
CA ARG A 163 5.90 14.28 4.96
C ARG A 163 5.60 13.71 6.36
N ASN A 164 5.50 12.39 6.52
CA ASN A 164 5.19 11.74 7.81
C ASN A 164 5.96 10.43 7.97
N LYS A 165 7.28 10.54 8.17
CA LYS A 165 8.18 9.39 8.35
C LYS A 165 7.84 8.48 9.55
N SER A 166 7.06 8.97 10.52
CA SER A 166 6.63 8.20 11.69
C SER A 166 5.48 7.22 11.39
N ASN A 167 4.70 7.42 10.31
CA ASN A 167 3.60 6.53 9.96
C ASN A 167 4.09 5.45 9.00
N LYS A 168 4.36 4.27 9.55
CA LYS A 168 4.83 3.08 8.84
C LYS A 168 3.71 2.55 7.94
N SER A 169 3.66 3.04 6.71
CA SER A 169 2.54 2.89 5.79
C SER A 169 2.70 1.65 4.88
N THR A 170 1.64 1.21 4.19
CA THR A 170 1.73 0.17 3.14
C THR A 170 2.73 0.58 2.04
N TYR A 171 3.62 -0.34 1.66
CA TYR A 171 4.60 -0.14 0.58
C TYR A 171 4.17 -0.83 -0.71
N ILE A 172 4.52 -0.23 -1.85
CA ILE A 172 4.32 -0.81 -3.18
C ILE A 172 5.62 -0.65 -3.93
N THR A 173 6.11 -1.73 -4.53
CA THR A 173 7.35 -1.74 -5.31
C THR A 173 7.26 -2.78 -6.42
N LYS A 174 8.34 -2.93 -7.18
CA LYS A 174 8.51 -4.00 -8.16
C LYS A 174 9.75 -4.81 -7.83
N ASN A 175 9.69 -6.11 -8.08
CA ASN A 175 10.86 -6.97 -8.02
C ASN A 175 11.61 -6.99 -9.36
N THR A 176 12.68 -7.78 -9.43
CA THR A 176 13.55 -7.88 -10.61
C THR A 176 12.85 -8.48 -11.82
N ASP A 177 11.79 -9.25 -11.60
CA ASP A 177 10.95 -9.85 -12.65
C ASP A 177 9.78 -8.93 -13.06
N ASN A 178 9.81 -7.66 -12.64
CA ASN A 178 8.79 -6.64 -12.89
C ASN A 178 7.41 -6.97 -12.26
N VAL A 179 7.34 -7.94 -11.34
CA VAL A 179 6.12 -8.23 -10.58
C VAL A 179 5.91 -7.14 -9.54
N VAL A 180 4.66 -6.64 -9.46
CA VAL A 180 4.25 -5.67 -8.46
C VAL A 180 4.10 -6.36 -7.10
N GLU A 181 4.76 -5.82 -6.09
CA GLU A 181 4.74 -6.32 -4.71
C GLU A 181 4.15 -5.27 -3.78
N ILE A 182 3.16 -5.67 -3.00
CA ILE A 182 2.45 -4.85 -2.03
C ILE A 182 2.78 -5.41 -0.65
N PHE A 183 3.33 -4.58 0.24
CA PHE A 183 3.61 -4.95 1.62
C PHE A 183 2.57 -4.27 2.51
N GLY A 184 1.46 -4.98 2.73
CA GLY A 184 0.27 -4.50 3.40
C GLY A 184 0.25 -4.84 4.89
N LYS A 185 -0.15 -3.88 5.72
CA LYS A 185 -0.23 -4.06 7.18
C LYS A 185 -1.65 -4.39 7.63
N THR A 186 -1.75 -5.22 8.65
CA THR A 186 -3.03 -5.69 9.21
C THR A 186 -3.57 -4.81 10.33
N TYR A 187 -2.75 -3.94 10.93
CA TYR A 187 -3.10 -3.18 12.12
C TYR A 187 -3.68 -1.78 11.84
N GLY A 188 -4.62 -1.36 12.70
CA GLY A 188 -5.15 0.00 12.74
C GLY A 188 -5.83 0.47 11.45
N ALA A 189 -5.51 1.70 11.03
CA ALA A 189 -6.04 2.30 9.80
C ALA A 189 -5.40 1.73 8.52
N ASN A 190 -4.19 1.16 8.63
CA ASN A 190 -3.43 0.66 7.48
C ASN A 190 -4.12 -0.52 6.78
N LYS A 191 -4.95 -1.29 7.48
CA LYS A 191 -5.72 -2.37 6.88
C LYS A 191 -6.69 -1.88 5.80
N LYS A 192 -7.39 -0.77 6.08
CA LYS A 192 -8.39 -0.19 5.15
C LYS A 192 -7.72 0.51 3.98
N GLU A 193 -6.58 1.15 4.23
CA GLU A 193 -5.74 1.68 3.16
C GLU A 193 -5.18 0.58 2.25
N THR A 194 -4.69 -0.52 2.83
CA THR A 194 -4.22 -1.70 2.07
C THR A 194 -5.33 -2.24 1.18
N THR A 195 -6.53 -2.44 1.74
CA THR A 195 -7.70 -2.88 0.96
C THR A 195 -7.94 -1.96 -0.24
N LEU A 196 -8.00 -0.64 -0.04
CA LEU A 196 -8.22 0.29 -1.15
C LEU A 196 -7.11 0.26 -2.20
N LEU A 197 -5.85 0.21 -1.77
CA LEU A 197 -4.72 0.10 -2.70
C LEU A 197 -4.85 -1.16 -3.56
N CYS A 198 -5.19 -2.29 -2.97
CA CYS A 198 -5.42 -3.54 -3.71
C CYS A 198 -6.57 -3.43 -4.72
N LEU A 199 -7.69 -2.80 -4.34
CA LEU A 199 -8.82 -2.59 -5.24
C LEU A 199 -8.45 -1.68 -6.43
N ALA A 200 -7.76 -0.56 -6.15
CA ALA A 200 -7.30 0.36 -7.18
C ALA A 200 -6.28 -0.30 -8.12
N LEU A 201 -5.27 -0.98 -7.57
CA LEU A 201 -4.25 -1.69 -8.36
C LEU A 201 -4.85 -2.77 -9.24
N SER A 202 -5.87 -3.50 -8.77
CA SER A 202 -6.53 -4.55 -9.56
C SER A 202 -7.10 -4.05 -10.90
N ASN A 203 -7.47 -2.76 -11.00
CA ASN A 203 -7.92 -2.15 -12.26
C ASN A 203 -6.79 -1.68 -13.17
N LEU A 204 -5.54 -1.62 -12.69
CA LEU A 204 -4.36 -1.19 -13.45
C LEU A 204 -3.42 -2.36 -13.80
N LEU A 205 -3.57 -3.50 -13.13
CA LEU A 205 -2.69 -4.65 -13.26
C LEU A 205 -2.96 -5.44 -14.55
N ASN A 206 -1.94 -5.50 -15.39
CA ASN A 206 -1.88 -6.40 -16.55
C ASN A 206 -1.58 -7.84 -16.09
N ASP A 207 -0.56 -7.99 -15.25
CA ASP A 207 -0.11 -9.26 -14.68
C ASP A 207 -0.50 -9.38 -13.21
N GLN A 208 -0.44 -10.60 -12.67
CA GLN A 208 -0.76 -10.85 -11.26
C GLN A 208 0.28 -10.20 -10.34
N ALA A 209 -0.18 -9.40 -9.38
CA ALA A 209 0.66 -8.85 -8.31
C ALA A 209 0.68 -9.74 -7.07
N LYS A 210 1.61 -9.47 -6.14
CA LYS A 210 1.70 -10.15 -4.85
C LYS A 210 1.40 -9.19 -3.71
N LEU A 211 0.52 -9.58 -2.80
CA LEU A 211 0.27 -8.91 -1.53
C LEU A 211 0.90 -9.74 -0.40
N TYR A 212 1.98 -9.23 0.16
CA TYR A 212 2.59 -9.74 1.39
C TYR A 212 1.91 -9.09 2.60
N ILE A 213 1.24 -9.89 3.42
CA ILE A 213 0.58 -9.44 4.63
C ILE A 213 1.57 -9.43 5.78
N ILE A 214 2.03 -8.22 6.14
CA ILE A 214 2.92 -8.00 7.27
C ILE A 214 2.10 -8.00 8.56
N CYS A 215 2.25 -9.08 9.34
CA CYS A 215 1.57 -9.26 10.61
C CYS A 215 2.13 -8.28 11.65
N GLU A 216 1.26 -7.46 12.27
CA GLU A 216 1.62 -6.57 13.37
C GLU A 216 0.74 -6.89 14.59
N GLN A 217 1.37 -7.04 15.76
CA GLN A 217 0.71 -7.44 17.02
C GLN A 217 -0.03 -8.79 16.84
N ASP A 218 -1.24 -8.92 17.39
CA ASP A 218 -2.04 -10.14 17.32
C ASP A 218 -2.84 -10.29 16.00
N LEU A 219 -2.75 -9.31 15.09
CA LEU A 219 -3.49 -9.34 13.83
C LEU A 219 -2.68 -10.01 12.72
N THR A 220 -3.10 -11.23 12.39
CA THR A 220 -2.44 -12.08 11.39
C THR A 220 -2.97 -11.90 9.97
N ASN A 221 -4.07 -11.16 9.79
CA ASN A 221 -4.67 -10.98 8.47
C ASN A 221 -5.50 -9.69 8.30
N LEU A 222 -5.78 -9.32 7.05
CA LEU A 222 -6.82 -8.37 6.69
C LEU A 222 -8.21 -8.93 7.05
N PRO A 223 -9.25 -8.08 7.21
CA PRO A 223 -10.62 -8.57 7.43
C PRO A 223 -11.06 -9.55 6.35
N ALA A 224 -11.72 -10.65 6.75
CA ALA A 224 -12.15 -11.70 5.82
C ALA A 224 -13.00 -11.20 4.62
N PRO A 225 -13.93 -10.23 4.78
CA PRO A 225 -14.66 -9.67 3.65
C PRO A 225 -13.75 -8.94 2.64
N ASP A 226 -12.76 -8.21 3.16
CA ASP A 226 -11.80 -7.46 2.33
C ASP A 226 -10.96 -8.44 1.50
N LEU A 227 -10.46 -9.52 2.11
CA LEU A 227 -9.71 -10.57 1.41
C LEU A 227 -10.54 -11.30 0.36
N ALA A 228 -11.79 -11.64 0.69
CA ALA A 228 -12.66 -12.36 -0.24
C ALA A 228 -12.83 -11.59 -1.55
N VAL A 229 -12.97 -10.26 -1.46
CA VAL A 229 -13.02 -9.39 -2.65
C VAL A 229 -11.68 -9.37 -3.38
N ILE A 230 -10.56 -9.15 -2.69
CA ILE A 230 -9.23 -9.09 -3.32
C ILE A 230 -8.94 -10.39 -4.09
N VAL A 231 -9.24 -11.54 -3.49
CA VAL A 231 -9.08 -12.86 -4.12
C VAL A 231 -10.05 -13.04 -5.29
N ALA A 232 -11.31 -12.63 -5.14
CA ALA A 232 -12.31 -12.77 -6.20
C ALA A 232 -11.99 -11.94 -7.46
N LEU A 233 -11.28 -10.82 -7.32
CA LEU A 233 -10.81 -10.03 -8.47
C LEU A 233 -9.74 -10.77 -9.30
N GLY A 234 -9.04 -11.75 -8.72
CA GLY A 234 -8.09 -12.61 -9.43
C GLY A 234 -6.81 -11.93 -9.91
N LYS A 235 -6.56 -10.68 -9.50
CA LYS A 235 -5.40 -9.86 -9.94
C LYS A 235 -4.24 -9.85 -8.94
N ILE A 236 -4.48 -10.27 -7.71
CA ILE A 236 -3.51 -10.20 -6.61
C ILE A 236 -3.46 -11.55 -5.91
N GLU A 237 -2.27 -12.15 -5.86
CA GLU A 237 -1.95 -13.30 -5.00
C GLU A 237 -1.71 -12.81 -3.58
N VAL A 238 -2.41 -13.38 -2.60
CA VAL A 238 -2.28 -12.99 -1.18
C VAL A 238 -1.37 -13.98 -0.46
N ILE A 239 -0.27 -13.49 0.10
CA ILE A 239 0.77 -14.26 0.78
C ILE A 239 0.86 -13.76 2.23
N GLN A 240 0.59 -14.64 3.19
CA GLN A 240 0.77 -14.32 4.60
C GLN A 240 2.24 -14.40 4.98
N THR A 241 2.82 -13.39 5.63
CA THR A 241 4.21 -13.48 6.10
C THR A 241 4.19 -13.92 7.57
N THR A 242 4.27 -15.22 7.81
CA THR A 242 4.32 -15.79 9.17
C THR A 242 5.75 -16.18 9.55
N LEU A 243 6.05 -16.23 10.86
CA LEU A 243 7.35 -16.74 11.36
C LEU A 243 7.65 -18.15 10.84
N THR A 244 6.63 -19.00 10.67
CA THR A 244 6.79 -20.34 10.09
C THR A 244 7.27 -20.30 8.64
N MET A 245 6.82 -19.32 7.86
CA MET A 245 7.28 -19.14 6.48
C MET A 245 8.72 -18.63 6.43
N GLU A 246 9.06 -17.65 7.26
CA GLU A 246 10.45 -17.16 7.38
C GLU A 246 11.42 -18.28 7.79
N ARG A 247 10.99 -19.14 8.72
CA ARG A 247 11.74 -20.35 9.11
C ARG A 247 11.99 -21.29 7.94
N ARG A 248 10.96 -21.61 7.17
CA ARG A 248 11.08 -22.47 5.99
C ARG A 248 11.95 -21.83 4.91
N GLU A 249 11.81 -20.54 4.66
CA GLU A 249 12.68 -19.84 3.72
C GLU A 249 14.14 -19.90 4.15
N LEU A 250 14.43 -19.73 5.45
CA LEU A 250 15.78 -19.87 5.98
C LEU A 250 16.30 -21.31 5.93
N GLU A 251 15.47 -22.32 6.21
CA GLU A 251 15.92 -23.72 6.28
C GLU A 251 16.01 -24.40 4.91
N GLU A 252 15.03 -24.15 4.04
CA GLU A 252 14.77 -24.94 2.82
C GLU A 252 15.18 -24.20 1.53
N ASN A 253 15.15 -22.86 1.53
CA ASN A 253 15.43 -22.06 0.34
C ASN A 253 16.84 -21.45 0.34
N ASN A 254 17.41 -21.36 -0.87
CA ASN A 254 18.57 -20.53 -1.16
C ASN A 254 18.17 -19.07 -1.46
N ASP A 255 16.87 -18.78 -1.54
CA ASP A 255 16.40 -17.40 -1.66
C ASP A 255 16.58 -16.70 -0.31
N LEU A 256 17.54 -15.79 -0.27
CA LEU A 256 18.00 -15.15 0.96
C LEU A 256 17.13 -13.94 1.34
N ARG A 257 16.21 -13.53 0.47
CA ARG A 257 15.54 -12.21 0.53
C ARG A 257 14.07 -12.37 0.86
N SER A 258 13.80 -12.79 2.08
CA SER A 258 12.44 -13.00 2.55
C SER A 258 11.58 -11.73 2.45
N PRO A 259 10.24 -11.87 2.34
CA PRO A 259 9.34 -10.72 2.34
C PRO A 259 9.52 -9.81 3.58
N HIS A 260 9.79 -10.37 4.76
CA HIS A 260 10.07 -9.56 5.95
C HIS A 260 11.36 -8.75 5.82
N PHE A 261 12.44 -9.35 5.30
CA PHE A 261 13.68 -8.62 5.06
C PHE A 261 13.46 -7.43 4.12
N ILE A 262 12.78 -7.66 2.99
CA ILE A 262 12.46 -6.59 2.04
C ILE A 262 11.60 -5.50 2.69
N TYR A 263 10.56 -5.88 3.43
CA TYR A 263 9.73 -4.93 4.17
C TYR A 263 10.53 -4.12 5.20
N ASN A 264 11.42 -4.78 5.95
CA ASN A 264 12.27 -4.15 6.96
C ASN A 264 13.24 -3.14 6.35
N LEU A 265 13.77 -3.43 5.16
CA LEU A 265 14.56 -2.47 4.38
C LEU A 265 13.70 -1.32 3.84
N LEU A 266 12.48 -1.57 3.38
CA LEU A 266 11.55 -0.52 2.95
C LEU A 266 11.20 0.41 4.13
N ASP A 267 11.01 -0.15 5.33
CA ASP A 267 10.72 0.62 6.55
C ASP A 267 11.89 1.48 7.01
N LYS A 268 13.12 0.97 6.94
CA LYS A 268 14.33 1.71 7.32
C LYS A 268 14.78 2.71 6.26
N LEU A 269 14.95 2.23 5.03
CA LEU A 269 15.66 2.94 3.96
C LEU A 269 14.72 3.66 2.99
N GLY A 270 13.42 3.36 3.03
CA GLY A 270 12.45 3.89 2.09
C GLY A 270 12.45 3.12 0.77
N PRO A 271 12.11 3.77 -0.37
CA PRO A 271 11.97 3.07 -1.63
C PRO A 271 13.32 2.53 -2.09
N LYS A 272 13.28 1.53 -2.97
CA LYS A 272 14.50 0.93 -3.54
C LYS A 272 15.32 2.01 -4.27
N LYS A 273 16.42 2.43 -3.65
CA LYS A 273 17.41 3.35 -4.22
C LYS A 273 18.80 2.83 -3.87
N CYS A 274 19.68 2.70 -4.86
CA CYS A 274 21.04 2.24 -4.60
C CYS A 274 21.75 3.15 -3.59
N ALA A 275 22.39 2.55 -2.59
CA ALA A 275 23.16 3.28 -1.60
C ALA A 275 24.43 3.93 -2.18
N LEU A 276 24.92 3.44 -3.33
CA LEU A 276 26.24 3.76 -3.87
C LEU A 276 26.21 4.58 -5.17
N CYS A 277 25.02 4.77 -5.76
CA CYS A 277 24.82 5.59 -6.95
C CYS A 277 23.40 6.17 -7.02
N GLU A 278 23.08 6.89 -8.08
CA GLU A 278 21.75 7.49 -8.27
C GLU A 278 20.71 6.55 -8.92
N CYS A 279 21.01 5.25 -9.07
CA CYS A 279 20.03 4.29 -9.58
C CYS A 279 18.86 4.12 -8.60
N ASP A 280 17.65 4.38 -9.06
CA ASP A 280 16.39 4.27 -8.32
C ASP A 280 15.34 3.40 -9.05
N ILE A 281 15.78 2.62 -10.06
CA ILE A 281 14.93 1.70 -10.82
C ILE A 281 14.70 0.43 -9.97
N PRO A 282 13.49 0.18 -9.43
CA PRO A 282 13.26 -0.90 -8.47
C PRO A 282 13.63 -2.30 -8.98
N GLN A 283 13.43 -2.55 -10.27
CA GLN A 283 13.73 -3.82 -10.94
C GLN A 283 15.24 -4.09 -11.06
N LEU A 284 16.09 -3.06 -10.93
CA LEU A 284 17.55 -3.21 -10.94
C LEU A 284 18.12 -3.25 -9.53
N ILE A 285 17.30 -3.09 -8.49
CA ILE A 285 17.75 -2.93 -7.11
C ILE A 285 17.29 -4.11 -6.27
N GLN A 286 18.23 -4.64 -5.50
CA GLN A 286 18.02 -5.76 -4.60
C GLN A 286 18.48 -5.38 -3.18
N GLY A 287 17.88 -6.04 -2.19
CA GLY A 287 18.36 -5.99 -0.81
C GLY A 287 19.56 -6.92 -0.70
N ALA A 288 20.74 -6.35 -0.48
CA ALA A 288 21.97 -7.09 -0.24
C ALA A 288 22.17 -7.24 1.26
N HIS A 289 22.38 -8.47 1.73
CA HIS A 289 22.76 -8.73 3.12
C HIS A 289 24.20 -8.30 3.36
N ILE A 290 24.44 -7.56 4.45
CA ILE A 290 25.80 -7.16 4.82
C ILE A 290 26.56 -8.38 5.33
N TRP A 291 26.09 -9.00 6.42
CA TRP A 291 26.52 -10.32 6.86
C TRP A 291 25.72 -11.38 6.08
N PRO A 292 26.36 -12.15 5.17
CA PRO A 292 25.65 -13.04 4.27
C PRO A 292 24.84 -14.09 5.02
N VAL A 293 23.62 -14.36 4.55
CA VAL A 293 22.75 -15.39 5.15
C VAL A 293 23.42 -16.76 5.16
N ALA A 294 24.22 -17.10 4.15
CA ALA A 294 24.99 -18.35 4.13
C ALA A 294 25.96 -18.45 5.32
N SER A 295 26.65 -17.36 5.67
CA SER A 295 27.54 -17.29 6.83
C SER A 295 26.76 -17.37 8.14
N ILE A 296 25.62 -16.68 8.24
CA ILE A 296 24.72 -16.76 9.41
C ILE A 296 24.23 -18.20 9.64
N LYS A 297 23.83 -18.90 8.58
CA LYS A 297 23.38 -20.30 8.66
C LYS A 297 24.47 -21.22 9.25
N GLN A 298 25.73 -20.96 8.91
CA GLN A 298 26.88 -21.75 9.37
C GLN A 298 27.33 -21.41 10.79
N GLU A 299 26.86 -20.30 11.38
CA GLU A 299 27.23 -19.94 12.75
C GLU A 299 26.63 -20.92 13.76
N HIS A 300 27.48 -21.65 14.48
CA HIS A 300 27.05 -22.69 15.41
C HIS A 300 26.63 -22.15 16.77
N GLN A 301 27.07 -20.93 17.11
CA GLN A 301 26.74 -20.29 18.39
C GLN A 301 25.34 -19.67 18.40
N LEU A 302 24.73 -19.47 17.23
CA LEU A 302 23.39 -18.89 17.11
C LEU A 302 22.31 -19.97 17.08
N THR A 303 21.26 -19.73 17.86
CA THR A 303 19.99 -20.43 17.76
C THR A 303 19.29 -20.10 16.44
N LEU A 304 18.28 -20.90 16.05
CA LEU A 304 17.50 -20.63 14.85
C LEU A 304 16.77 -19.28 14.93
N GLU A 305 16.28 -18.90 16.10
CA GLU A 305 15.60 -17.62 16.33
C GLU A 305 16.56 -16.44 16.11
N GLU A 306 17.76 -16.49 16.71
CA GLU A 306 18.77 -15.45 16.50
C GLU A 306 19.24 -15.37 15.04
N LYS A 307 19.32 -16.51 14.33
CA LYS A 307 19.63 -16.52 12.89
C LYS A 307 18.56 -15.78 12.09
N LEU A 308 17.27 -16.02 12.38
CA LEU A 308 16.16 -15.34 11.72
C LEU A 308 16.15 -13.85 12.02
N ASP A 309 16.42 -13.48 13.28
CA ASP A 309 16.54 -12.09 13.69
C ASP A 309 17.63 -11.40 12.85
N HIS A 310 18.82 -12.01 12.73
CA HIS A 310 19.88 -11.43 11.92
C HIS A 310 19.57 -11.41 10.42
N THR A 311 18.88 -12.41 9.86
CA THR A 311 18.59 -12.49 8.42
C THR A 311 17.49 -11.53 8.01
N THR A 312 16.56 -11.21 8.91
CA THR A 312 15.46 -10.27 8.65
C THR A 312 15.74 -8.87 9.19
N ASN A 313 16.81 -8.66 9.98
CA ASN A 313 17.15 -7.35 10.54
C ASN A 313 17.34 -6.31 9.42
N ARG A 314 16.61 -5.20 9.53
CA ARG A 314 16.75 -4.01 8.66
C ARG A 314 18.16 -3.41 8.61
N ASP A 315 18.96 -3.62 9.66
CA ASP A 315 20.34 -3.14 9.77
C ASP A 315 21.34 -4.14 9.15
N ASN A 316 20.94 -5.36 8.82
CA ASN A 316 21.75 -6.32 8.07
C ASN A 316 21.55 -6.21 6.55
N GLY A 317 21.04 -5.08 6.04
CA GLY A 317 20.85 -4.97 4.61
C GLY A 317 20.88 -3.55 4.07
N ILE A 318 21.17 -3.48 2.78
CA ILE A 318 21.29 -2.25 2.02
C ILE A 318 20.70 -2.43 0.62
N TRP A 319 20.14 -1.36 0.07
CA TRP A 319 19.69 -1.35 -1.33
C TRP A 319 20.90 -1.17 -2.26
N LEU A 320 21.15 -2.14 -3.13
CA LEU A 320 22.20 -2.06 -4.15
C LEU A 320 21.63 -2.35 -5.53
N CYS A 321 22.06 -1.60 -6.54
CA CYS A 321 21.76 -1.96 -7.91
C CYS A 321 22.53 -3.23 -8.31
N ALA A 322 22.09 -3.92 -9.37
CA ALA A 322 22.67 -5.19 -9.81
C ALA A 322 24.20 -5.18 -9.92
N ASN A 323 24.78 -4.08 -10.43
CA ASN A 323 26.23 -3.93 -10.55
C ASN A 323 26.91 -3.86 -9.18
N HIS A 324 26.48 -2.94 -8.31
CA HIS A 324 27.05 -2.78 -6.98
C HIS A 324 26.83 -4.00 -6.10
N HIS A 325 25.68 -4.65 -6.23
CA HIS A 325 25.38 -5.89 -5.52
C HIS A 325 26.35 -7.00 -5.91
N LYS A 326 26.59 -7.20 -7.21
CA LYS A 326 27.53 -8.22 -7.67
C LYS A 326 28.96 -7.93 -7.21
N LEU A 327 29.39 -6.67 -7.23
CA LEU A 327 30.71 -6.29 -6.74
C LEU A 327 30.84 -6.53 -5.23
N PHE A 328 29.80 -6.25 -4.46
CA PHE A 328 29.77 -6.45 -3.02
C PHE A 328 29.79 -7.94 -2.66
N ASP A 329 28.95 -8.76 -3.29
CA ASP A 329 28.87 -10.21 -3.05
C ASP A 329 30.18 -10.94 -3.37
N GLU A 330 30.95 -10.47 -4.36
CA GLU A 330 32.23 -11.05 -4.78
C GLU A 330 33.45 -10.46 -4.02
N ASP A 331 33.22 -9.64 -2.99
CA ASP A 331 34.24 -8.91 -2.22
C ASP A 331 35.19 -8.06 -3.09
N LEU A 332 34.68 -7.58 -4.23
CA LEU A 332 35.36 -6.64 -5.12
C LEU A 332 35.09 -5.18 -4.71
N LEU A 333 33.95 -4.94 -4.06
CA LEU A 333 33.61 -3.69 -3.37
C LEU A 333 33.49 -3.98 -1.89
N ILE A 334 34.21 -3.20 -1.09
CA ILE A 334 34.35 -3.36 0.36
C ILE A 334 33.71 -2.14 1.04
N ILE A 335 32.89 -2.40 2.05
CA ILE A 335 32.34 -1.37 2.93
C ILE A 335 33.08 -1.47 4.25
N GLU A 336 33.89 -0.46 4.59
CA GLU A 336 34.59 -0.43 5.87
C GLU A 336 33.63 -0.10 7.02
N THR A 337 34.03 -0.39 8.26
CA THR A 337 33.24 -0.05 9.46
C THR A 337 32.99 1.46 9.59
N SER A 338 33.86 2.30 9.02
CA SER A 338 33.65 3.75 8.89
C SER A 338 32.52 4.13 7.92
N GLY A 339 32.01 3.18 7.14
CA GLY A 339 31.10 3.40 6.01
C GLY A 339 31.81 3.79 4.71
N GLU A 340 33.14 3.89 4.69
CA GLU A 340 33.92 4.17 3.48
C GLU A 340 33.87 2.99 2.50
N ILE A 341 33.77 3.30 1.21
CA ILE A 341 33.68 2.32 0.12
C ILE A 341 35.04 2.22 -0.56
N LYS A 342 35.60 1.01 -0.59
CA LYS A 342 36.88 0.70 -1.26
C LYS A 342 36.71 -0.39 -2.29
N PHE A 343 37.59 -0.39 -3.28
CA PHE A 343 37.67 -1.46 -4.26
C PHE A 343 38.83 -2.39 -3.89
N SER A 344 38.62 -3.69 -4.06
CA SER A 344 39.63 -4.71 -3.81
C SER A 344 40.81 -4.57 -4.76
N ASP A 345 42.02 -4.84 -4.27
CA ASP A 345 43.25 -4.94 -5.09
C ASP A 345 43.18 -6.06 -6.15
N LYS A 346 42.17 -6.93 -6.08
CA LYS A 346 41.86 -7.93 -7.11
C LYS A 346 41.37 -7.31 -8.43
N ILE A 347 40.93 -6.05 -8.40
CA ILE A 347 40.44 -5.34 -9.59
C ILE A 347 41.62 -4.76 -10.37
N ALA A 348 41.66 -5.05 -11.67
CA ALA A 348 42.64 -4.45 -12.57
C ALA A 348 42.51 -2.92 -12.60
N GLU A 349 43.64 -2.22 -12.61
CA GLU A 349 43.70 -0.75 -12.59
C GLU A 349 42.89 -0.12 -13.74
N SER A 350 42.89 -0.75 -14.91
CA SER A 350 42.09 -0.33 -16.07
C SER A 350 40.58 -0.29 -15.82
N SER A 351 40.08 -1.07 -14.87
CA SER A 351 38.66 -1.13 -14.50
C SER A 351 38.29 -0.15 -13.38
N LEU A 352 39.28 0.33 -12.61
CA LEU A 352 39.02 1.24 -11.48
C LEU A 352 38.38 2.55 -11.93
N THR A 353 38.84 3.13 -13.05
CA THR A 353 38.24 4.36 -13.59
C THR A 353 36.74 4.20 -13.86
N TYR A 354 36.33 3.07 -14.44
CA TYR A 354 34.91 2.78 -14.67
C TYR A 354 34.16 2.67 -13.34
N LEU A 355 34.68 1.88 -12.40
CA LEU A 355 34.03 1.64 -11.11
C LEU A 355 33.86 2.92 -10.30
N THR A 356 34.92 3.74 -10.18
CA THR A 356 34.86 5.05 -9.51
C THR A 356 33.84 5.98 -10.16
N ASN A 357 33.74 5.99 -11.50
CA ASN A 357 32.74 6.81 -12.20
C ASN A 357 31.31 6.31 -11.98
N THR A 358 31.10 4.99 -11.83
CA THR A 358 29.77 4.41 -11.59
C THR A 358 29.35 4.40 -10.13
N THR A 359 30.28 4.61 -9.19
CA THR A 359 30.06 4.68 -7.74
C THR A 359 30.17 6.13 -7.30
N SER A 360 29.08 6.89 -7.46
CA SER A 360 29.07 8.32 -7.13
C SER A 360 29.09 8.61 -5.63
N LYS A 361 28.84 7.61 -4.78
CA LYS A 361 28.89 7.73 -3.31
C LYS A 361 29.94 6.76 -2.74
N LEU A 362 31.05 7.31 -2.28
CA LEU A 362 32.16 6.54 -1.69
C LEU A 362 32.11 6.45 -0.16
N VAL A 363 31.05 6.97 0.45
CA VAL A 363 30.78 6.85 1.89
C VAL A 363 29.29 6.62 2.05
N LEU A 364 28.90 5.65 2.87
CA LEU A 364 27.49 5.43 3.20
C LEU A 364 26.88 6.65 3.88
N GLU A 365 25.63 6.96 3.54
CA GLU A 365 24.91 8.04 4.21
C GLU A 365 24.72 7.72 5.71
N PRO A 366 24.80 8.72 6.61
CA PRO A 366 24.61 8.49 8.06
C PRO A 366 23.25 7.88 8.43
N ALA A 367 22.23 8.03 7.58
CA ALA A 367 20.93 7.38 7.79
C ALA A 367 20.98 5.85 7.57
N ILE A 368 21.99 5.38 6.85
CA ILE A 368 22.26 3.97 6.59
C ILE A 368 23.19 3.42 7.69
N GLY A 369 24.32 4.09 7.92
CA GLY A 369 25.35 3.69 8.88
C GLY A 369 24.95 3.92 10.35
N ASN A 370 25.00 2.87 11.15
CA ASN A 370 24.82 2.92 12.61
C ASN A 370 25.60 1.76 13.27
N GLU A 371 25.66 1.73 14.59
CA GLU A 371 26.40 0.71 15.36
C GLU A 371 26.01 -0.74 14.99
N GLN A 372 24.74 -1.00 14.66
CA GLN A 372 24.33 -2.35 14.21
C GLN A 372 24.84 -2.68 12.81
N VAL A 373 24.84 -1.70 11.90
CA VAL A 373 25.45 -1.87 10.57
C VAL A 373 26.95 -2.15 10.70
N GLU A 374 27.64 -1.43 11.58
CA GLU A 374 29.07 -1.66 11.88
C GLU A 374 29.30 -3.07 12.41
N PHE A 375 28.43 -3.56 13.29
CA PHE A 375 28.45 -4.95 13.75
C PHE A 375 28.35 -5.93 12.58
N TYR A 376 27.38 -5.76 11.66
CA TYR A 376 27.23 -6.66 10.52
C TYR A 376 28.40 -6.58 9.53
N ILE A 377 28.98 -5.40 9.33
CA ILE A 377 30.21 -5.22 8.55
C ILE A 377 31.35 -6.01 9.19
N SER A 378 31.51 -5.92 10.51
CA SER A 378 32.55 -6.66 11.23
C SER A 378 32.39 -8.17 11.09
N LYS A 379 31.13 -8.67 11.08
CA LYS A 379 30.80 -10.09 10.88
C LYS A 379 31.01 -10.58 9.45
N ARG A 380 30.95 -9.70 8.46
CA ARG A 380 31.23 -10.04 7.05
C ARG A 380 32.71 -10.31 6.82
N TYR A 381 33.58 -9.50 7.42
CA TYR A 381 35.01 -9.50 7.15
C TYR A 381 35.87 -10.13 8.26
N SER A 382 35.24 -10.67 9.32
CA SER A 382 35.87 -11.53 10.32
C SER A 382 35.97 -12.96 9.80
#